data_AF-A0A348ZL89-F1
#
_entry.id   AF-A0A348ZL89-F1
#
_cell.length_a   1.000
_cell.length_b   1.000
_cell.length_c   1.000
_cell.angle_alpha   90.00
_cell.angle_beta   90.00
_cell.angle_gamma   90.00
#
_symmetry.space_group_name_H-M   'P 1'
#
loop_
_entity.id
_entity.type
_entity.pdbx_description
1 polymer ?
#
loop_
_entity_poly.entity_id
_entity_poly.type
_entity_poly.pdbx_seq_one_letter_code
_entity_poly.pdbx_strand_id
1 'polypeptide(L)'
;ISLIAAALFNNSGWVAPSSYFLGIAAIVISGIILKKTKLFAGDPAPFVIELPEYHLPTVGTVLRSMWERGWSFIKKAGTIILLSSILIWLGSVFGWTGGHFGFNLDMELSDSVLGHLGNALKFIFAPLGFGNSTATVATIMGLVAKEEVVGVFGILDFEGLTKLAGYSFLIFNLLCAPCFAAMGAIRREMNNWKWFGIAIGYQCLFAYVISLIVYQLGLLFTGAVNVVGLIVALILIVCLIYLLARKNKYASETTIVSK
;
A
#
# COMPACT_ATOMS: atom_id res chain seq x y z
N ILE A 1 -10.76 3.40 6.18
CA ILE A 1 -9.99 4.46 6.89
C ILE A 1 -10.86 5.14 7.95
N SER A 2 -11.99 5.75 7.59
CA SER A 2 -12.95 6.33 8.56
C SER A 2 -13.41 5.34 9.62
N LEU A 3 -13.76 4.11 9.21
CA LEU A 3 -14.18 3.05 10.13
C LEU A 3 -13.05 2.61 11.09
N ILE A 4 -11.83 2.44 10.58
CA ILE A 4 -10.64 2.10 11.38
C ILE A 4 -10.30 3.24 12.35
N ALA A 5 -10.43 4.50 11.90
CA ALA A 5 -10.23 5.68 12.73
C ALA A 5 -11.26 5.78 13.86
N ALA A 6 -12.52 5.49 13.56
CA ALA A 6 -13.59 5.49 14.56
C ALA A 6 -13.39 4.39 15.63
N ALA A 7 -13.03 3.17 15.20
CA ALA A 7 -12.83 2.02 16.08
C ALA A 7 -11.59 2.14 16.98
N LEU A 8 -10.45 2.57 16.44
CA LEU A 8 -9.17 2.62 17.20
C LEU A 8 -8.96 3.92 17.99
N PHE A 9 -9.56 5.03 17.56
CA PHE A 9 -9.29 6.36 18.13
C PHE A 9 -10.48 7.02 18.82
N ASN A 10 -11.50 6.23 19.20
CA ASN A 10 -12.66 6.68 19.97
C ASN A 10 -13.33 7.93 19.35
N ASN A 11 -13.61 7.87 18.04
CA ASN A 11 -14.23 8.94 17.25
C ASN A 11 -13.42 10.26 17.15
N SER A 12 -12.09 10.18 17.13
CA SER A 12 -11.25 11.33 16.78
C SER A 12 -11.38 11.68 15.29
N GLY A 13 -12.21 12.68 15.00
CA GLY A 13 -12.47 13.16 13.63
C GLY A 13 -11.24 13.68 12.88
N TRP A 14 -10.12 13.91 13.55
CA TRP A 14 -8.87 14.42 12.95
C TRP A 14 -8.03 13.35 12.24
N VAL A 15 -8.22 12.07 12.55
CA VAL A 15 -7.42 10.96 12.00
C VAL A 15 -7.70 10.75 10.51
N ALA A 16 -8.95 10.90 10.07
CA ALA A 16 -9.30 10.77 8.66
C ALA A 16 -8.73 11.92 7.80
N PRO A 17 -8.91 13.21 8.16
CA PRO A 17 -8.25 14.32 7.50
C PRO A 17 -6.72 14.21 7.49
N SER A 18 -6.08 13.81 8.60
CA SER A 18 -4.62 13.68 8.66
C SER A 18 -4.10 12.64 7.67
N SER A 19 -4.80 11.51 7.53
CA SER A 19 -4.46 10.46 6.56
C SER A 19 -4.57 10.94 5.10
N TYR A 20 -5.54 11.81 4.82
CA TYR A 20 -5.73 12.39 3.48
C TYR A 20 -4.58 13.34 3.12
N PHE A 21 -4.24 14.28 4.00
CA PHE A 21 -3.12 15.19 3.77
C PHE A 21 -1.78 14.45 3.72
N LEU A 22 -1.61 13.40 4.53
CA LEU A 22 -0.43 12.54 4.49
C LEU A 22 -0.31 11.84 3.12
N GLY A 23 -1.41 11.35 2.56
CA GLY A 23 -1.43 10.80 1.20
C GLY A 23 -1.00 11.80 0.13
N ILE A 24 -1.51 13.04 0.19
CA ILE A 24 -1.10 14.10 -0.74
C ILE A 24 0.39 14.42 -0.60
N ALA A 25 0.87 14.61 0.64
CA ALA A 25 2.28 14.88 0.90
C ALA A 25 3.18 13.73 0.40
N ALA A 26 2.77 12.48 0.64
CA ALA A 26 3.46 11.28 0.18
C ALA A 26 3.57 11.23 -1.36
N ILE A 27 2.50 11.57 -2.08
CA ILE A 27 2.51 11.65 -3.56
C ILE A 27 3.46 12.74 -4.04
N VAL A 28 3.41 13.93 -3.45
CA VAL A 28 4.29 15.06 -3.83
C VAL A 28 5.76 14.73 -3.58
N ILE A 29 6.09 14.22 -2.39
CA ILE A 29 7.46 13.83 -2.01
C ILE A 29 7.97 12.73 -2.96
N SER A 30 7.17 11.69 -3.17
CA SER A 30 7.51 10.58 -4.07
C SER A 30 7.72 11.05 -5.51
N GLY A 31 6.85 11.93 -6.03
CA GLY A 31 6.97 12.48 -7.37
C GLY A 31 8.24 13.31 -7.57
N ILE A 32 8.61 14.14 -6.59
CA ILE A 32 9.86 14.92 -6.61
C ILE A 32 11.09 13.99 -6.58
N ILE A 33 11.06 12.94 -5.76
CA ILE A 33 12.14 11.95 -5.66
C ILE A 33 12.31 11.22 -6.99
N LEU A 34 11.23 10.64 -7.53
CA LEU A 34 11.26 9.86 -8.78
C LEU A 34 11.73 10.68 -9.97
N LYS A 35 11.30 11.95 -10.09
CA LYS A 35 11.76 12.87 -11.16
C LYS A 35 13.29 13.09 -11.15
N LYS A 36 13.94 12.91 -10.00
CA LYS A 36 15.40 13.08 -9.85
C LYS A 36 16.17 11.77 -10.04
N THR A 37 15.49 10.64 -10.23
CA THR A 37 16.12 9.34 -10.45
C THR A 37 16.32 9.03 -11.94
N LYS A 38 17.43 8.36 -12.25
CA LYS A 38 17.83 7.99 -13.63
C LYS A 38 16.78 7.12 -14.35
N LEU A 39 15.96 6.38 -13.60
CA LEU A 39 14.93 5.48 -14.13
C LEU A 39 13.77 6.22 -14.82
N PHE A 40 13.53 7.50 -14.51
CA PHE A 40 12.43 8.30 -15.05
C PHE A 40 12.89 9.60 -15.73
N ALA A 41 14.20 9.81 -15.84
CA ALA A 41 14.80 10.86 -16.64
C ALA A 41 15.03 10.33 -18.06
N GLY A 42 13.97 10.29 -18.86
CA GLY A 42 14.04 10.04 -20.30
C GLY A 42 13.43 11.23 -21.03
N ASP A 43 13.80 11.39 -22.31
CA ASP A 43 13.21 12.43 -23.14
C ASP A 43 11.69 12.25 -23.19
N PRO A 44 10.90 13.30 -22.92
CA PRO A 44 9.47 13.22 -23.13
C PRO A 44 9.29 12.83 -24.60
N ALA A 45 8.63 11.69 -24.84
CA ALA A 45 8.35 11.27 -26.20
C ALA A 45 7.70 12.47 -26.92
N PRO A 46 8.22 12.92 -28.07
CA PRO A 46 7.67 14.05 -28.79
C PRO A 46 6.28 13.64 -29.30
N PHE A 47 5.28 13.83 -28.45
CA PHE A 47 3.90 13.68 -28.82
C PHE A 47 3.52 14.94 -29.56
N VAL A 48 3.60 14.86 -30.88
CA VAL A 48 2.81 15.74 -31.74
C VAL A 48 1.36 15.36 -31.46
N ILE A 49 0.75 16.07 -30.51
CA ILE A 49 -0.70 16.00 -30.30
C ILE A 49 -1.29 16.90 -31.38
N GLU A 50 -1.37 16.37 -32.58
CA GLU A 50 -2.32 16.85 -33.57
C GLU A 50 -3.70 16.47 -33.04
N LEU A 51 -4.34 17.43 -32.37
CA LEU A 51 -5.72 17.26 -31.90
C LEU A 51 -6.60 17.07 -33.13
N PRO A 52 -7.21 15.89 -33.34
CA PRO A 52 -8.19 15.73 -34.39
C PRO A 52 -9.39 16.61 -34.09
N GLU A 53 -10.17 16.93 -35.11
CA GLU A 53 -11.41 17.69 -34.93
C GLU A 53 -12.30 17.02 -33.88
N TYR A 54 -12.73 17.81 -32.89
CA TYR A 54 -13.56 17.33 -31.79
C TYR A 54 -14.96 17.01 -32.31
N HIS A 55 -15.27 15.72 -32.41
CA HIS A 55 -16.61 15.24 -32.75
C HIS A 55 -17.42 15.02 -31.47
N LEU A 56 -18.66 15.54 -31.43
CA LEU A 56 -19.56 15.29 -30.32
C LEU A 56 -19.89 13.80 -30.26
N PRO A 57 -19.59 13.12 -29.14
CA PRO A 57 -19.77 11.68 -29.06
C PRO A 57 -21.26 11.33 -28.92
N THR A 58 -21.73 10.39 -29.74
CA THR A 58 -23.09 9.86 -29.62
C THR A 58 -23.21 9.06 -28.32
N VAL A 59 -24.21 9.36 -27.49
CA VAL A 59 -24.40 8.72 -26.17
C VAL A 59 -24.43 7.19 -26.26
N GLY A 60 -25.02 6.63 -27.32
CA GLY A 60 -25.10 5.19 -27.53
C GLY A 60 -23.74 4.51 -27.75
N THR A 61 -22.83 5.13 -28.52
CA THR A 61 -21.49 4.57 -28.74
C THR A 61 -20.62 4.72 -27.50
N VAL A 62 -20.77 5.81 -26.74
CA VAL A 62 -20.11 5.98 -25.44
C VAL A 62 -20.55 4.91 -24.46
N LEU A 63 -21.85 4.72 -24.27
CA LEU A 63 -22.39 3.71 -23.35
C LEU A 63 -21.98 2.29 -23.75
N ARG A 64 -22.01 1.97 -25.05
CA ARG A 64 -21.58 0.65 -25.54
C ARG A 64 -20.08 0.43 -25.32
N SER A 65 -19.25 1.45 -25.59
CA SER A 65 -17.80 1.38 -25.36
C SER A 65 -17.47 1.26 -23.87
N MET A 66 -18.17 2.02 -23.01
CA MET A 66 -18.06 1.92 -21.56
C MET A 66 -18.46 0.53 -21.07
N TRP A 67 -19.54 -0.04 -21.62
CA TRP A 67 -20.01 -1.38 -21.26
C TRP A 67 -19.03 -2.47 -21.67
N GLU A 68 -18.52 -2.44 -22.90
CA GLU A 68 -17.54 -3.43 -23.39
C GLU A 68 -16.22 -3.38 -22.58
N ARG A 69 -15.73 -2.16 -22.29
CA ARG A 69 -14.55 -1.96 -21.44
C ARG A 69 -14.80 -2.41 -20.01
N GLY A 70 -15.96 -2.06 -19.44
CA GLY A 70 -16.38 -2.45 -18.09
C GLY A 70 -16.50 -3.96 -17.95
N TRP A 71 -17.12 -4.64 -18.90
CA TRP A 71 -17.25 -6.10 -18.89
C TRP A 71 -15.91 -6.82 -19.07
N SER A 72 -15.01 -6.27 -19.88
CA SER A 72 -13.62 -6.76 -20.00
C SER A 72 -12.87 -6.63 -18.67
N PHE A 73 -13.09 -5.54 -17.94
CA PHE A 73 -12.52 -5.32 -16.62
C PHE A 73 -13.09 -6.31 -15.60
N ILE A 74 -14.41 -6.46 -15.50
CA ILE A 74 -15.07 -7.40 -14.57
C ILE A 74 -14.57 -8.82 -14.79
N LYS A 75 -14.51 -9.29 -16.03
CA LYS A 75 -14.01 -10.65 -16.34
C LYS A 75 -12.56 -10.85 -15.88
N LYS A 76 -11.69 -9.86 -16.08
CA LYS A 76 -10.26 -10.00 -15.75
C LYS A 76 -9.98 -9.80 -14.27
N ALA A 77 -10.48 -8.72 -13.69
CA ALA A 77 -10.30 -8.41 -12.28
C ALA A 77 -11.06 -9.41 -11.38
N GLY A 78 -12.28 -9.78 -11.77
CA GLY A 78 -13.11 -10.73 -11.05
C GLY A 78 -12.48 -12.11 -10.92
N THR A 79 -11.85 -12.64 -11.98
CA THR A 79 -11.13 -13.93 -11.89
C THR A 79 -9.97 -13.88 -10.89
N ILE A 80 -9.22 -12.77 -10.85
CA ILE A 80 -8.10 -12.59 -9.92
C ILE A 80 -8.61 -12.48 -8.48
N ILE A 81 -9.62 -11.63 -8.25
CA ILE A 81 -10.21 -11.42 -6.92
C ILE A 81 -10.80 -12.73 -6.40
N LEU A 82 -11.63 -13.42 -7.19
CA LEU A 82 -12.25 -14.69 -6.78
C LEU A 82 -11.22 -15.75 -6.41
N LEU A 83 -10.17 -15.92 -7.23
CA LEU A 83 -9.09 -16.84 -6.90
C LEU A 83 -8.38 -16.45 -5.61
N SER A 84 -8.09 -15.16 -5.42
CA SER A 84 -7.43 -14.68 -4.21
C SER A 84 -8.30 -14.83 -2.95
N SER A 85 -9.61 -14.59 -3.04
CA SER A 85 -10.56 -14.77 -1.92
C SER A 85 -10.70 -16.25 -1.54
N ILE A 86 -10.75 -17.17 -2.51
CA ILE A 86 -10.76 -18.61 -2.24
C ILE A 86 -9.46 -19.03 -1.53
N LEU A 87 -8.31 -18.54 -1.98
CA LEU A 87 -7.02 -18.88 -1.35
C LEU A 87 -6.91 -18.35 0.08
N ILE A 88 -7.37 -17.12 0.33
CA ILE A 88 -7.43 -16.56 1.68
C ILE A 88 -8.36 -17.39 2.56
N TRP A 89 -9.57 -17.68 2.07
CA TRP A 89 -10.55 -18.46 2.81
C TRP A 89 -10.04 -19.87 3.15
N LEU A 90 -9.39 -20.54 2.20
CA LEU A 90 -8.74 -21.82 2.47
C LEU A 90 -7.67 -21.65 3.55
N GLY A 91 -6.77 -20.68 3.41
CA GLY A 91 -5.70 -20.48 4.38
C GLY A 91 -6.17 -20.01 5.77
N SER A 92 -7.39 -19.48 5.90
CA SER A 92 -7.99 -19.15 7.19
C SER A 92 -8.68 -20.34 7.86
N VAL A 93 -9.12 -21.35 7.10
CA VAL A 93 -9.87 -22.52 7.61
C VAL A 93 -8.98 -23.76 7.75
N PHE A 94 -7.87 -23.81 7.02
CA PHE A 94 -6.83 -24.82 7.19
C PHE A 94 -5.79 -24.36 8.22
N GLY A 95 -5.41 -25.25 9.13
CA GLY A 95 -4.34 -25.00 10.08
C GLY A 95 -4.07 -26.17 11.00
N TRP A 96 -3.24 -25.94 12.01
CA TRP A 96 -2.78 -26.97 12.94
C TRP A 96 -3.50 -26.84 14.26
N THR A 97 -4.46 -27.73 14.51
CA THR A 97 -5.17 -27.79 15.79
C THR A 97 -4.81 -29.11 16.49
N GLY A 98 -4.21 -29.03 17.68
CA GLY A 98 -3.90 -30.23 18.48
C GLY A 98 -2.89 -31.20 17.86
N GLY A 99 -1.99 -30.73 17.00
CA GLY A 99 -0.92 -31.55 16.39
C GLY A 99 -1.27 -32.24 15.07
N HIS A 100 -2.50 -32.08 14.57
CA HIS A 100 -2.93 -32.57 13.26
C HIS A 100 -3.33 -31.40 12.34
N PHE A 101 -2.97 -31.49 11.07
CA PHE A 101 -3.45 -30.57 10.03
C PHE A 101 -4.91 -30.92 9.72
N GLY A 102 -5.82 -30.01 10.02
CA GLY A 102 -7.27 -30.22 9.94
C GLY A 102 -8.00 -29.08 9.25
N PHE A 103 -9.26 -29.34 8.90
CA PHE A 103 -10.22 -28.35 8.43
C PHE A 103 -11.15 -28.01 9.59
N ASN A 104 -11.08 -26.78 10.09
CA ASN A 104 -11.95 -26.31 11.17
C ASN A 104 -12.45 -24.90 10.86
N LEU A 105 -13.78 -24.73 10.79
CA LEU A 105 -14.42 -23.47 10.44
C LEU A 105 -14.30 -22.39 11.53
N ASP A 106 -14.16 -22.80 12.79
CA ASP A 106 -14.13 -21.91 13.96
C ASP A 106 -12.73 -21.79 14.60
N MET A 107 -11.66 -21.96 13.81
CA MET A 107 -10.30 -21.90 14.35
C MET A 107 -9.85 -20.46 14.65
N GLU A 108 -9.07 -20.29 15.72
CA GLU A 108 -8.41 -19.01 15.97
C GLU A 108 -7.43 -18.69 14.84
N LEU A 109 -7.44 -17.44 14.37
CA LEU A 109 -6.63 -16.99 13.24
C LEU A 109 -5.12 -17.21 13.49
N SER A 110 -4.68 -17.27 14.74
CA SER A 110 -3.30 -17.59 15.14
C SER A 110 -2.82 -18.97 14.70
N ASP A 111 -3.71 -19.97 14.71
CA ASP A 111 -3.39 -21.38 14.42
C ASP A 111 -3.65 -21.76 12.95
N SER A 112 -4.30 -20.85 12.21
CA SER A 112 -4.50 -20.97 10.77
C SER A 112 -3.16 -20.89 10.00
N VAL A 113 -3.14 -21.42 8.77
CA VAL A 113 -2.00 -21.27 7.85
C VAL A 113 -1.66 -19.78 7.67
N LEU A 114 -2.68 -18.92 7.62
CA LEU A 114 -2.51 -17.46 7.58
C LEU A 114 -1.83 -16.94 8.85
N GLY A 115 -2.20 -17.42 10.03
CA GLY A 115 -1.59 -17.07 11.33
C GLY A 115 -0.11 -17.42 11.40
N HIS A 116 0.26 -18.61 10.94
CA HIS A 116 1.66 -19.03 10.82
C HIS A 116 2.44 -18.16 9.84
N LEU A 117 1.85 -17.82 8.69
CA LEU A 117 2.46 -16.89 7.73
C LEU A 117 2.64 -15.49 8.34
N GLY A 118 1.66 -15.02 9.12
CA GLY A 118 1.74 -13.78 9.89
C GLY A 118 2.86 -13.82 10.93
N ASN A 119 3.03 -14.94 11.64
CA ASN A 119 4.09 -15.11 12.63
C ASN A 119 5.49 -15.14 11.99
N ALA A 120 5.63 -15.71 10.78
CA ALA A 120 6.87 -15.68 10.02
C ALA A 120 7.23 -14.26 9.55
N LEU A 121 6.23 -13.48 9.14
CA LEU A 121 6.43 -12.12 8.61
C LEU A 121 6.42 -11.02 9.67
N LYS A 122 6.02 -11.32 10.92
CA LYS A 122 5.92 -10.33 12.01
C LYS A 122 7.23 -9.57 12.26
N PHE A 123 8.38 -10.21 12.00
CA PHE A 123 9.70 -9.61 12.19
C PHE A 123 9.88 -8.32 11.37
N ILE A 124 9.30 -8.28 10.15
CA ILE A 124 9.35 -7.10 9.29
C ILE A 124 8.51 -5.96 9.89
N PHE A 125 7.38 -6.28 10.53
CA PHE A 125 6.44 -5.28 11.05
C PHE A 125 6.66 -4.93 12.53
N ALA A 126 7.52 -5.65 13.24
CA ALA A 126 7.88 -5.37 14.62
C ALA A 126 8.45 -3.95 14.83
N PRO A 127 9.34 -3.42 13.96
CA PRO A 127 9.84 -2.04 14.08
C PRO A 127 8.78 -0.95 13.83
N LEU A 128 7.64 -1.31 13.21
CA LEU A 128 6.52 -0.41 12.91
C LEU A 128 5.47 -0.39 14.02
N GLY A 129 5.63 -1.23 15.05
CA GLY A 129 4.77 -1.27 16.23
C GLY A 129 3.60 -2.24 16.19
N PHE A 130 3.37 -2.92 15.07
CA PHE A 130 2.28 -3.89 14.91
C PHE A 130 2.79 -5.31 14.65
N GLY A 131 3.85 -5.73 15.37
CA GLY A 131 4.47 -7.07 15.29
C GLY A 131 3.60 -8.25 15.76
N ASN A 132 2.28 -8.11 15.69
CA ASN A 132 1.31 -9.17 15.95
C ASN A 132 1.09 -9.98 14.66
N SER A 133 0.92 -11.29 14.80
CA SER A 133 0.59 -12.19 13.68
C SER A 133 -0.66 -11.70 12.95
N THR A 134 -1.71 -11.33 13.69
CA THR A 134 -2.97 -10.87 13.11
C THR A 134 -2.86 -9.55 12.37
N ALA A 135 -2.13 -8.56 12.89
CA ALA A 135 -1.93 -7.28 12.18
C ALA A 135 -1.08 -7.47 10.90
N THR A 136 -0.15 -8.42 10.93
CA THR A 136 0.62 -8.83 9.76
C THR A 136 -0.28 -9.50 8.72
N VAL A 137 -1.16 -10.42 9.14
CA VAL A 137 -2.17 -11.04 8.26
C VAL A 137 -3.13 -10.02 7.70
N ALA A 138 -3.64 -9.09 8.52
CA ALA A 138 -4.52 -8.00 8.07
C ALA A 138 -3.85 -7.14 7.00
N THR A 139 -2.55 -6.89 7.12
CA THR A 139 -1.77 -6.15 6.11
C THR A 139 -1.65 -6.92 4.81
N ILE A 140 -1.42 -8.24 4.88
CA ILE A 140 -1.33 -9.11 3.70
C ILE A 140 -2.68 -9.21 3.00
N MET A 141 -3.76 -9.42 3.76
CA MET A 141 -5.13 -9.41 3.24
C MET A 141 -5.50 -8.05 2.64
N GLY A 142 -5.02 -6.96 3.25
CA GLY A 142 -5.18 -5.60 2.71
C GLY A 142 -4.46 -5.33 1.39
N LEU A 143 -3.45 -6.12 1.02
CA LEU A 143 -2.85 -6.06 -0.32
C LEU A 143 -3.74 -6.72 -1.37
N VAL A 144 -4.58 -7.67 -0.96
CA VAL A 144 -5.51 -8.37 -1.84
C VAL A 144 -6.69 -7.46 -2.16
N ALA A 145 -7.35 -6.99 -1.10
CA ALA A 145 -8.51 -6.13 -1.13
C ALA A 145 -8.50 -5.24 0.12
N LYS A 146 -8.61 -3.93 -0.06
CA LYS A 146 -8.42 -2.95 1.04
C LYS A 146 -9.57 -3.00 2.05
N GLU A 147 -10.73 -3.45 1.59
CA GLU A 147 -11.94 -3.70 2.35
C GLU A 147 -11.83 -4.93 3.27
N GLU A 148 -11.06 -5.96 2.89
CA GLU A 148 -10.87 -7.17 3.70
C GLU A 148 -10.16 -6.90 5.01
N VAL A 149 -9.37 -5.83 5.06
CA VAL A 149 -8.78 -5.35 6.32
C VAL A 149 -9.88 -5.16 7.36
N VAL A 150 -11.03 -4.58 6.99
CA VAL A 150 -12.15 -4.36 7.91
C VAL A 150 -12.71 -5.68 8.45
N GLY A 151 -12.76 -6.73 7.62
CA GLY A 151 -13.18 -8.07 8.04
C GLY A 151 -12.26 -8.65 9.13
N VAL A 152 -10.95 -8.52 8.96
CA VAL A 152 -9.96 -8.97 9.97
C VAL A 152 -10.03 -8.12 11.24
N PHE A 153 -10.28 -6.81 11.12
CA PHE A 153 -10.48 -5.93 12.28
C PHE A 153 -11.80 -6.18 13.03
N GLY A 154 -12.80 -6.80 12.41
CA GLY A 154 -14.01 -7.24 13.10
C GLY A 154 -13.79 -8.44 14.01
N ILE A 155 -12.73 -9.22 13.76
CA ILE A 155 -12.34 -10.40 14.55
C ILE A 155 -11.23 -10.05 15.56
N LEU A 156 -10.51 -8.95 15.35
CA LEU A 156 -9.50 -8.45 16.27
C LEU A 156 -10.13 -7.91 17.55
N ASP A 157 -9.77 -8.52 18.68
CA ASP A 157 -9.94 -7.84 19.95
C ASP A 157 -8.95 -6.66 19.99
N PHE A 158 -9.47 -5.43 20.10
CA PHE A 158 -8.69 -4.20 19.97
C PHE A 158 -7.65 -4.01 21.09
N GLU A 159 -7.61 -4.91 22.06
CA GLU A 159 -6.76 -4.86 23.26
C GLU A 159 -5.26 -4.97 22.95
N GLY A 160 -4.88 -5.58 21.82
CA GLY A 160 -3.47 -5.85 21.49
C GLY A 160 -2.71 -4.73 20.78
N LEU A 161 -3.35 -3.63 20.37
CA LEU A 161 -2.73 -2.59 19.54
C LEU A 161 -2.77 -1.22 20.22
N THR A 162 -1.60 -0.65 20.48
CA THR A 162 -1.53 0.75 20.95
C THR A 162 -2.07 1.70 19.87
N LYS A 163 -2.68 2.82 20.27
CA LYS A 163 -3.18 3.85 19.34
C LYS A 163 -2.13 4.30 18.32
N LEU A 164 -0.87 4.39 18.77
CA LEU A 164 0.26 4.75 17.91
C LEU A 164 0.58 3.66 16.88
N ALA A 165 0.60 2.38 17.30
CA ALA A 165 0.76 1.25 16.39
C ALA A 165 -0.40 1.15 15.39
N GLY A 166 -1.63 1.44 15.81
CA GLY A 166 -2.80 1.52 14.93
C GLY A 166 -2.68 2.60 13.86
N TYR A 167 -2.09 3.76 14.21
CA TYR A 167 -1.86 4.83 13.23
C TYR A 167 -0.77 4.46 12.22
N SER A 168 0.32 3.85 12.71
CA SER A 168 1.40 3.31 11.87
C SER A 168 0.90 2.26 10.88
N PHE A 169 0.07 1.32 11.36
CA PHE A 169 -0.60 0.31 10.56
C PHE A 169 -1.49 0.93 9.47
N LEU A 170 -2.27 1.96 9.83
CA LEU A 170 -3.14 2.68 8.90
C LEU A 170 -2.34 3.35 7.78
N ILE A 171 -1.26 4.04 8.12
CA ILE A 171 -0.38 4.70 7.14
C ILE A 171 0.24 3.68 6.19
N PHE A 172 0.75 2.57 6.72
CA PHE A 172 1.34 1.52 5.89
C PHE A 172 0.32 0.98 4.89
N ASN A 173 -0.88 0.60 5.36
CA ASN A 173 -1.92 0.06 4.50
C ASN A 173 -2.52 1.07 3.53
N LEU A 174 -2.44 2.37 3.84
CA LEU A 174 -2.84 3.46 2.95
C LEU A 174 -1.87 3.64 1.78
N LEU A 175 -0.57 3.58 2.05
CA LEU A 175 0.49 3.92 1.08
C LEU A 175 1.10 2.71 0.36
N CYS A 176 0.91 1.48 0.88
CA CYS A 176 1.49 0.28 0.29
C CYS A 176 0.87 -0.05 -1.08
N ALA A 177 1.34 -1.13 -1.70
CA ALA A 177 0.94 -1.53 -3.04
C ALA A 177 -0.59 -1.49 -3.24
N PRO A 178 -1.06 -1.11 -4.44
CA PRO A 178 -2.48 -1.14 -4.75
C PRO A 178 -2.97 -2.59 -4.79
N CYS A 179 -4.29 -2.81 -4.83
CA CYS A 179 -4.85 -4.15 -4.85
C CYS A 179 -4.42 -4.98 -6.09
N PHE A 180 -4.57 -6.30 -6.05
CA PHE A 180 -4.15 -7.20 -7.14
C PHE A 180 -4.75 -6.83 -8.51
N ALA A 181 -5.97 -6.30 -8.54
CA ALA A 181 -6.59 -5.84 -9.78
C ALA A 181 -5.77 -4.70 -10.45
N ALA A 182 -5.35 -3.72 -9.66
CA ALA A 182 -4.53 -2.61 -10.13
C ALA A 182 -3.10 -3.06 -10.46
N MET A 183 -2.51 -3.95 -9.65
CA MET A 183 -1.20 -4.54 -9.94
C MET A 183 -1.21 -5.32 -11.27
N GLY A 184 -2.28 -6.07 -11.54
CA GLY A 184 -2.49 -6.78 -12.81
C GLY A 184 -2.59 -5.85 -14.02
N ALA A 185 -3.25 -4.70 -13.87
CA ALA A 185 -3.28 -3.67 -14.89
C ALA A 185 -1.89 -3.07 -15.15
N ILE A 186 -1.17 -2.67 -14.10
CA ILE A 186 0.21 -2.14 -14.20
C ILE A 186 1.14 -3.13 -14.91
N ARG A 187 1.03 -4.42 -14.55
CA ARG A 187 1.81 -5.50 -15.17
C ARG A 187 1.60 -5.56 -16.68
N ARG A 188 0.35 -5.39 -17.13
CA ARG A 188 -0.05 -5.44 -18.54
C ARG A 188 0.40 -4.21 -19.32
N GLU A 189 0.29 -3.02 -18.72
CA GLU A 189 0.69 -1.75 -19.34
C GLU A 189 2.22 -1.63 -19.49
N MET A 190 2.99 -2.06 -18.47
CA MET A 190 4.45 -1.95 -18.51
C MET A 190 5.14 -3.04 -19.34
N ASN A 191 4.45 -4.15 -19.63
CA ASN A 191 4.93 -5.32 -20.37
C ASN A 191 6.33 -5.86 -19.95
N ASN A 192 6.84 -5.51 -18.76
CA ASN A 192 8.17 -5.91 -18.28
C ASN A 192 8.16 -6.23 -16.77
N TRP A 193 8.52 -7.47 -16.42
CA TRP A 193 8.47 -7.98 -15.03
C TRP A 193 9.40 -7.22 -14.09
N LYS A 194 10.54 -6.75 -14.61
CA LYS A 194 11.51 -5.99 -13.80
C LYS A 194 10.93 -4.65 -13.37
N TRP A 195 10.30 -3.95 -14.32
CA TRP A 195 9.68 -2.65 -14.06
C TRP A 195 8.46 -2.75 -13.15
N PHE A 196 7.64 -3.79 -13.31
CA PHE A 196 6.56 -4.08 -12.38
C PHE A 196 7.08 -4.28 -10.94
N GLY A 197 8.13 -5.11 -10.76
CA GLY A 197 8.73 -5.36 -9.45
C GLY A 197 9.35 -4.11 -8.83
N ILE A 198 10.00 -3.25 -9.62
CA ILE A 198 10.55 -1.96 -9.16
C ILE A 198 9.43 -1.03 -8.68
N ALA A 199 8.31 -0.93 -9.41
CA ALA A 199 7.20 -0.06 -9.04
C ALA A 199 6.55 -0.49 -7.71
N ILE A 200 6.23 -1.77 -7.56
CA ILE A 200 5.63 -2.32 -6.33
C ILE A 200 6.62 -2.27 -5.17
N GLY A 201 7.88 -2.64 -5.39
CA GLY A 201 8.92 -2.58 -4.38
C GLY A 201 9.14 -1.15 -3.87
N TYR A 202 9.15 -0.17 -4.76
CA TYR A 202 9.27 1.25 -4.38
C TYR A 202 8.08 1.72 -3.54
N GLN A 203 6.83 1.39 -3.92
CA GLN A 203 5.63 1.76 -3.15
C GLN A 203 5.64 1.13 -1.75
N CYS A 204 5.92 -0.17 -1.65
CA CYS A 204 5.99 -0.86 -0.36
C CYS A 204 7.13 -0.33 0.53
N LEU A 205 8.30 -0.08 -0.05
CA LEU A 205 9.44 0.47 0.69
C LEU A 205 9.15 1.89 1.18
N PHE A 206 8.58 2.74 0.33
CA PHE A 206 8.22 4.11 0.70
C PHE A 206 7.16 4.15 1.80
N ALA A 207 6.12 3.30 1.70
CA ALA A 207 5.11 3.14 2.74
C ALA A 207 5.72 2.67 4.06
N TYR A 208 6.65 1.70 4.00
CA TYR A 208 7.38 1.19 5.17
C TYR A 208 8.19 2.29 5.86
N VAL A 209 8.96 3.07 5.10
CA VAL A 209 9.80 4.16 5.62
C VAL A 209 8.94 5.23 6.30
N ILE A 210 7.85 5.68 5.68
CA ILE A 210 6.96 6.70 6.27
C ILE A 210 6.30 6.16 7.54
N SER A 211 5.78 4.94 7.50
CA SER A 211 5.15 4.30 8.66
C SER A 211 6.12 4.16 9.84
N LEU A 212 7.37 3.73 9.59
CA LEU A 212 8.42 3.65 10.59
C LEU A 212 8.76 5.02 11.19
N ILE A 213 8.93 6.05 10.35
CA ILE A 213 9.21 7.42 10.82
C ILE A 213 8.11 7.90 11.76
N VAL A 214 6.84 7.73 11.40
CA VAL A 214 5.71 8.19 12.22
C VAL A 214 5.63 7.40 13.53
N TYR A 215 5.85 6.08 13.51
CA TYR A 215 5.85 5.26 14.71
C TYR A 215 6.95 5.66 15.69
N GLN A 216 8.18 5.84 15.22
CA GLN A 216 9.33 6.17 16.08
C GLN A 216 9.27 7.62 16.60
N LEU A 217 8.77 8.57 15.80
CA LEU A 217 8.49 9.91 16.28
C LEU A 217 7.38 9.91 17.33
N GLY A 218 6.33 9.12 17.15
CA GLY A 218 5.27 8.98 18.15
C GLY A 218 5.77 8.39 19.47
N LEU A 219 6.68 7.41 19.43
CA LEU A 219 7.31 6.81 20.61
C LEU A 219 8.15 7.82 21.40
N LEU A 220 8.79 8.76 20.70
CA LEU A 220 9.51 9.87 21.32
C LEU A 220 8.55 10.75 22.13
N PHE A 221 7.36 11.04 21.62
CA PHE A 221 6.34 11.84 22.32
C PHE A 221 5.68 11.10 23.49
N THR A 222 5.59 9.77 23.45
CA THR A 222 4.99 8.96 24.54
C THR A 222 6.00 8.52 25.60
N GLY A 223 7.29 8.85 25.45
CA GLY A 223 8.35 8.55 26.42
C GLY A 223 8.90 7.12 26.38
N ALA A 224 8.35 6.24 25.53
CA ALA A 224 8.82 4.87 25.34
C ALA A 224 9.89 4.82 24.23
N VAL A 225 11.07 5.37 24.50
CA VAL A 225 12.08 5.59 23.45
C VAL A 225 12.85 4.30 23.14
N ASN A 226 12.70 3.79 21.92
CA ASN A 226 13.62 2.79 21.38
C ASN A 226 14.77 3.50 20.65
N VAL A 227 15.93 3.59 21.29
CA VAL A 227 17.09 4.36 20.80
C VAL A 227 17.53 3.91 19.40
N VAL A 228 17.51 2.60 19.14
CA VAL A 228 17.89 2.04 17.82
C VAL A 228 16.89 2.43 16.75
N GLY A 229 15.59 2.35 17.05
CA GLY A 229 14.52 2.73 16.14
C GLY A 229 14.54 4.23 15.81
N LEU A 230 14.84 5.06 16.80
CA LEU A 230 14.94 6.52 16.64
C LEU A 230 16.13 6.92 15.76
N ILE A 231 17.30 6.31 15.95
CA ILE A 231 18.48 6.56 15.09
C ILE A 231 18.17 6.21 13.63
N VAL A 232 17.55 5.05 13.40
CA VAL A 232 17.16 4.62 12.05
C VAL A 232 16.13 5.60 11.45
N ALA A 233 15.14 6.04 12.22
CA ALA A 233 14.16 7.01 11.77
C ALA A 233 14.81 8.36 11.40
N LEU A 234 15.75 8.88 12.20
CA LEU A 234 16.47 10.10 11.89
C LEU A 234 17.33 9.98 10.63
N ILE A 235 18.04 8.85 10.45
CA ILE A 235 18.81 8.58 9.23
C ILE A 235 17.88 8.55 8.00
N LEU A 236 16.72 7.92 8.10
CA LEU A 236 15.74 7.86 7.02
C LEU A 236 15.15 9.24 6.69
N ILE A 237 14.89 10.08 7.70
CA ILE A 237 14.47 11.47 7.51
C ILE A 237 15.56 12.25 6.78
N VAL A 238 16.82 12.17 7.24
CA VAL A 238 17.95 12.85 6.60
C VAL A 238 18.13 12.36 5.16
N CYS A 239 17.98 11.06 4.92
CA CYS A 239 18.04 10.46 3.58
C CYS A 239 16.90 10.99 2.69
N LEU A 240 15.66 11.06 3.19
CA LEU A 240 14.53 11.62 2.44
C LEU A 240 14.74 13.09 2.12
N ILE A 241 15.20 13.90 3.10
CA ILE A 241 15.51 15.31 2.90
C ILE A 241 16.64 15.47 1.89
N TYR A 242 17.69 14.66 1.97
CA TYR A 242 18.79 14.66 1.01
C TYR A 242 18.30 14.31 -0.39
N LEU A 243 17.48 13.27 -0.56
CA LEU A 243 16.89 12.90 -1.84
C LEU A 243 15.97 14.00 -2.39
N LEU A 244 15.23 14.68 -1.50
CA LEU A 244 14.39 15.82 -1.85
C LEU A 244 15.21 17.06 -2.24
N ALA A 245 16.32 17.35 -1.56
CA ALA A 245 17.15 18.52 -1.78
C ALA A 245 18.19 18.32 -2.90
N ARG A 246 18.50 17.08 -3.28
CA ARG A 246 19.46 16.77 -4.34
C ARG A 246 19.14 17.53 -5.62
N LYS A 247 20.13 18.25 -6.16
CA LYS A 247 19.99 18.99 -7.42
C LYS A 247 19.63 18.00 -8.55
N ASN A 248 18.64 18.36 -9.36
CA ASN A 248 18.24 17.53 -10.49
C ASN A 248 19.37 17.54 -11.54
N LYS A 249 20.09 16.42 -11.69
CA LYS A 249 21.18 16.30 -12.67
C LYS A 249 20.70 16.25 -14.11
N TYR A 250 19.42 15.93 -14.35
CA TYR A 250 18.84 15.74 -15.70
C TYR A 250 17.98 16.92 -16.15
N ALA A 251 17.99 18.04 -15.40
CA ALA A 251 17.25 19.24 -15.78
C ALA A 251 17.88 19.98 -16.98
N SER A 252 19.15 19.73 -17.30
CA SER A 252 19.86 20.41 -18.39
C SER A 252 19.61 19.82 -19.78
N GLU A 253 19.18 18.56 -19.88
CA GLU A 253 18.85 17.92 -21.17
C GLU A 253 17.49 18.38 -21.72
N THR A 254 16.57 18.81 -20.84
CA THR A 254 15.24 19.29 -21.27
C THR A 254 15.26 20.70 -21.85
N THR A 255 16.29 21.50 -21.59
CA THR A 255 16.40 22.90 -22.08
C THR A 255 17.07 23.06 -23.44
N ILE A 256 17.77 22.05 -23.95
CA ILE A 256 18.51 22.14 -25.22
C ILE A 256 17.66 21.85 -26.46
N VAL A 257 16.42 21.34 -26.30
CA VAL A 257 15.49 21.05 -27.41
C VAL A 257 14.46 22.17 -27.62
N SER A 258 14.44 23.18 -26.74
CA SER A 258 13.52 24.34 -26.80
C SER A 258 14.08 25.52 -27.61
N LYS A 259 15.16 25.34 -28.39
CA LYS A 259 15.72 26.37 -29.27
C LYS A 259 15.74 25.90 -30.71
#